data_AF-A0A1F9AI13-F1
#
_entry.id   AF-A0A1F9AI13-F1
#
_cell.length_a   1.000
_cell.length_b   1.000
_cell.length_c   1.000
_cell.angle_alpha   90.00
_cell.angle_beta   90.00
_cell.angle_gamma   90.00
#
_symmetry.space_group_name_H-M   'P 1'
#
loop_
_entity.id
_entity.type
_entity.pdbx_description
1 polymer ?
#
loop_
_entity_poly.entity_id
_entity_poly.type
_entity_poly.pdbx_seq_one_letter_code
_entity_poly.pdbx_strand_id
1 'polypeptide(L)'
;MQRTKVNFIVDAVAFVALVLLTATGVLIRYVLPAGSGRFSALWGMDRHGWGQLHYWFSVVLMAAFGFHLFLHWRWVVNVVKGRPRAGSGPRLALAVVGVTALVGLAAAPFFGRVEQTGEPPRRMRVTAPGETPVPPIDGTMTLKQVEQLTGVPAAVILRELGLPPQLPGDARLGRLSKDHGFELHEVREIVRRRLEER
;
A
#
# COMPACT_ATOMS: atom_id res chain seq x y z
N MET A 1 -22.21 -37.86 6.07
CA MET A 1 -20.79 -38.05 6.45
C MET A 1 -20.70 -38.30 7.95
N GLN A 2 -19.74 -39.12 8.43
CA GLN A 2 -19.50 -39.27 9.87
C GLN A 2 -18.99 -37.93 10.44
N ARG A 3 -19.49 -37.49 11.60
CA ARG A 3 -19.11 -36.20 12.23
C ARG A 3 -17.60 -36.02 12.33
N THR A 4 -16.88 -37.08 12.69
CA THR A 4 -15.41 -37.09 12.76
C THR A 4 -14.75 -36.73 11.43
N LYS A 5 -15.29 -37.20 10.30
CA LYS A 5 -14.74 -36.88 8.97
C LYS A 5 -14.94 -35.39 8.63
N VAL A 6 -16.10 -34.82 8.97
CA VAL A 6 -16.37 -33.38 8.76
C VAL A 6 -15.43 -32.54 9.60
N ASN A 7 -15.29 -32.85 10.89
CA ASN A 7 -14.37 -32.14 11.78
C ASN A 7 -12.93 -32.20 11.27
N PHE A 8 -12.45 -33.39 10.89
CA PHE A 8 -11.11 -33.56 10.34
C PHE A 8 -10.86 -32.70 9.09
N ILE A 9 -11.83 -32.63 8.18
CA ILE A 9 -11.72 -31.80 6.97
C ILE A 9 -11.63 -30.31 7.35
N VAL A 10 -12.50 -29.84 8.24
CA VAL A 10 -12.52 -28.44 8.67
C VAL A 10 -11.22 -28.05 9.34
N ASP A 11 -10.71 -28.90 10.23
CA ASP A 11 -9.46 -28.68 10.95
C ASP A 11 -8.24 -28.72 10.00
N ALA A 12 -8.23 -29.63 9.03
CA ALA A 12 -7.20 -29.67 8.00
C ALA A 12 -7.21 -28.42 7.11
N VAL A 13 -8.39 -27.96 6.68
CA VAL A 13 -8.54 -26.70 5.92
C VAL A 13 -8.05 -25.52 6.74
N ALA A 14 -8.44 -25.43 8.02
CA ALA A 14 -7.98 -24.37 8.91
C ALA A 14 -6.46 -24.39 9.09
N PHE A 15 -5.86 -25.57 9.27
CA PHE A 15 -4.41 -25.72 9.40
C PHE A 15 -3.67 -25.25 8.14
N VAL A 16 -4.11 -25.68 6.95
CA VAL A 16 -3.51 -25.25 5.68
C VAL A 16 -3.66 -23.75 5.50
N ALA A 17 -4.85 -23.19 5.76
CA ALA A 17 -5.08 -21.75 5.65
C ALA A 17 -4.21 -20.95 6.63
N LEU A 18 -4.01 -21.43 7.86
CA LEU A 18 -3.11 -20.81 8.85
C LEU A 18 -1.65 -20.79 8.38
N VAL A 19 -1.16 -21.91 7.83
CA VAL A 19 0.20 -22.01 7.31
C VAL A 19 0.40 -21.04 6.14
N LEU A 20 -0.53 -21.01 5.18
CA LEU A 20 -0.46 -20.11 4.02
C LEU A 20 -0.57 -18.64 4.44
N LEU A 21 -1.44 -18.32 5.40
CA LEU A 21 -1.58 -16.97 5.93
C LEU A 21 -0.28 -16.50 6.62
N THR A 22 0.31 -17.35 7.45
CA THR A 22 1.56 -17.05 8.14
C THR A 22 2.71 -16.87 7.15
N ALA A 23 2.85 -17.80 6.20
CA ALA A 23 3.90 -17.74 5.18
C ALA A 23 3.79 -16.48 4.33
N THR A 24 2.58 -16.14 3.85
CA THR A 24 2.37 -14.92 3.06
C THR A 24 2.57 -13.64 3.87
N GLY A 25 2.22 -13.62 5.16
CA GLY A 25 2.49 -12.48 6.04
C GLY A 25 4.00 -12.22 6.21
N VAL A 26 4.77 -13.28 6.46
CA VAL A 26 6.23 -13.23 6.53
C VAL A 26 6.82 -12.78 5.17
N LEU A 27 6.34 -13.35 4.07
CA LEU A 27 6.76 -13.00 2.72
C LEU A 27 6.57 -11.50 2.42
N ILE A 28 5.38 -10.97 2.69
CA ILE A 28 5.05 -9.56 2.45
C ILE A 28 5.87 -8.65 3.38
N ARG A 29 6.21 -9.09 4.59
CA ARG A 29 7.01 -8.28 5.52
C ARG A 29 8.48 -8.21 5.13
N TYR A 30 9.08 -9.34 4.74
CA TYR A 30 10.54 -9.45 4.61
C TYR A 30 11.03 -9.57 3.17
N VAL A 31 10.27 -10.20 2.27
CA VAL A 31 10.69 -10.42 0.87
C VAL A 31 10.20 -9.31 -0.05
N LEU A 32 9.01 -8.76 0.23
CA LEU A 32 8.40 -7.66 -0.52
C LEU A 32 8.24 -6.40 0.36
N PRO A 33 9.33 -5.81 0.89
CA PRO A 33 9.26 -4.71 1.85
C PRO A 33 8.54 -3.48 1.27
N ALA A 34 7.88 -2.73 2.17
CA ALA A 34 7.12 -1.54 1.80
C ALA A 34 8.05 -0.47 1.17
N GLY A 35 7.55 0.22 0.13
CA GLY A 35 8.30 1.26 -0.59
C GLY A 35 9.02 0.80 -1.87
N SER A 36 9.11 -0.51 -2.12
CA SER A 36 9.72 -1.08 -3.34
C SER A 36 8.88 -0.90 -4.63
N GLY A 37 7.60 -0.53 -4.50
CA GLY A 37 6.70 -0.30 -5.64
C GLY A 37 6.55 -1.50 -6.57
N ARG A 38 6.34 -1.26 -7.87
CA ARG A 38 6.28 -2.31 -8.92
C ARG A 38 7.65 -2.92 -9.26
N PHE A 39 8.74 -2.41 -8.70
CA PHE A 39 10.10 -2.85 -9.05
C PHE A 39 10.48 -4.17 -8.37
N SER A 40 9.74 -4.60 -7.35
CA SER A 40 9.93 -5.89 -6.70
C SER A 40 8.71 -6.77 -6.91
N ALA A 41 8.90 -7.83 -7.69
CA ALA A 41 7.90 -8.86 -7.94
C ALA A 41 8.47 -10.23 -7.61
N LEU A 42 7.65 -11.07 -7.00
CA LEU A 42 7.94 -12.48 -6.80
C LEU A 42 6.90 -13.28 -7.58
N TRP A 43 7.38 -14.16 -8.47
CA TRP A 43 6.54 -14.93 -9.40
C TRP A 43 5.58 -14.06 -10.22
N GLY A 44 6.05 -12.90 -10.69
CA GLY A 44 5.27 -11.98 -11.50
C GLY A 44 4.20 -11.18 -10.73
N MET A 45 4.06 -11.40 -9.41
CA MET A 45 3.14 -10.65 -8.55
C MET A 45 3.92 -9.67 -7.67
N ASP A 46 3.42 -8.45 -7.59
CA ASP A 46 3.93 -7.42 -6.70
C ASP A 46 3.36 -7.60 -5.27
N ARG A 47 3.75 -6.71 -4.37
CA ARG A 47 3.25 -6.69 -2.98
C ARG A 47 1.71 -6.69 -2.89
N HIS A 48 1.02 -6.03 -3.82
CA HIS A 48 -0.45 -5.99 -3.82
C HIS A 48 -1.04 -7.33 -4.19
N GLY A 49 -0.51 -8.00 -5.22
CA GLY A 49 -0.94 -9.34 -5.61
C GLY A 49 -0.79 -10.35 -4.46
N TRP A 50 0.37 -10.36 -3.80
CA TRP A 50 0.59 -11.19 -2.62
C TRP A 50 -0.32 -10.80 -1.45
N GLY A 51 -0.60 -9.50 -1.28
CA GLY A 51 -1.56 -8.99 -0.30
C GLY A 51 -2.98 -9.49 -0.53
N GLN A 52 -3.42 -9.61 -1.79
CA GLN A 52 -4.73 -10.17 -2.11
C GLN A 52 -4.82 -11.65 -1.75
N LEU A 53 -3.78 -12.44 -2.02
CA LEU A 53 -3.73 -13.84 -1.59
C LEU A 53 -3.78 -13.96 -0.06
N HIS A 54 -2.99 -13.17 0.66
CA HIS A 54 -2.99 -13.12 2.11
C HIS A 54 -4.38 -12.79 2.68
N TYR A 55 -5.06 -11.81 2.09
CA TYR A 55 -6.44 -11.47 2.44
C TYR A 55 -7.40 -12.65 2.26
N TRP A 56 -7.38 -13.32 1.10
CA TRP A 56 -8.27 -14.46 0.86
C TRP A 56 -7.98 -15.66 1.77
N PHE A 57 -6.72 -15.93 2.10
CA PHE A 57 -6.38 -16.94 3.11
C PHE A 57 -6.94 -16.58 4.49
N SER A 58 -6.96 -15.29 4.85
CA SER A 58 -7.58 -14.81 6.09
C SER A 58 -9.09 -15.09 6.09
N VAL A 59 -9.78 -14.82 4.97
CA VAL A 59 -11.22 -15.07 4.82
C VAL A 59 -11.54 -16.56 4.95
N VAL A 60 -10.77 -17.43 4.28
CA VAL A 60 -10.94 -18.88 4.37
C VAL A 60 -10.71 -19.38 5.80
N LEU A 61 -9.65 -18.92 6.47
CA LEU A 61 -9.36 -19.28 7.86
C LEU A 61 -10.49 -18.82 8.80
N MET A 62 -10.99 -17.60 8.61
CA MET A 62 -12.10 -17.06 9.39
C MET A 62 -13.38 -17.90 9.22
N ALA A 63 -13.71 -18.27 7.98
CA ALA A 63 -14.85 -19.13 7.70
C ALA A 63 -14.69 -20.53 8.31
N ALA A 64 -13.49 -21.13 8.20
CA ALA A 64 -13.18 -22.43 8.77
C ALA A 64 -13.29 -22.41 10.31
N PHE A 65 -12.79 -21.37 10.98
CA PHE A 65 -12.94 -21.21 12.43
C PHE A 65 -14.38 -20.93 12.86
N GLY A 66 -15.13 -20.13 12.11
CA GLY A 66 -16.56 -19.92 12.37
C GLY A 66 -17.33 -21.24 12.30
N PHE A 67 -17.06 -22.06 11.28
CA PHE A 67 -17.68 -23.36 11.12
C PHE A 67 -17.20 -24.38 12.16
N HIS A 68 -15.90 -24.40 12.49
CA HIS A 68 -15.36 -25.20 13.58
C HIS A 68 -16.06 -24.88 14.90
N LEU A 69 -16.21 -23.59 15.24
CA LEU A 69 -16.91 -23.16 16.45
C LEU A 69 -18.39 -23.59 16.45
N PHE A 70 -19.06 -23.49 15.29
CA PHE A 70 -20.43 -23.98 15.13
C PHE A 70 -20.54 -25.48 15.39
N LEU A 71 -19.64 -26.30 14.82
CA LEU A 71 -19.60 -27.75 15.04
C LEU A 71 -19.35 -28.11 16.51
N HIS A 72 -18.55 -27.30 17.22
CA HIS A 72 -18.17 -27.51 18.61
C HIS A 72 -19.05 -26.74 19.61
N TRP A 73 -20.12 -26.05 19.18
CA TRP A 73 -20.94 -25.16 20.02
C TRP A 73 -21.47 -25.82 21.31
N ARG A 74 -21.93 -27.07 21.22
CA ARG A 74 -22.41 -27.82 22.40
C ARG A 74 -21.30 -28.06 23.42
N TRP A 75 -20.09 -28.38 22.95
CA TRP A 75 -18.93 -28.55 23.81
C TRP A 75 -18.56 -27.22 24.47
N VAL A 76 -18.57 -26.11 23.71
CA VAL A 76 -18.31 -24.76 24.24
C VAL A 76 -19.30 -24.42 25.36
N VAL A 77 -20.60 -24.59 25.13
CA VAL A 77 -21.63 -24.32 26.15
C VAL A 77 -21.43 -25.17 27.40
N ASN A 78 -21.05 -26.44 27.25
CA ASN A 78 -20.82 -27.33 28.39
C ASN A 78 -19.57 -26.92 29.19
N VAL A 79 -18.50 -26.50 28.52
CA VAL A 79 -17.27 -26.00 29.16
C VAL A 79 -17.53 -24.67 29.86
N VAL A 80 -18.27 -23.75 29.22
CA VAL A 80 -18.58 -22.43 29.77
C VAL A 80 -19.55 -22.52 30.95
N LYS A 81 -20.57 -23.38 30.88
CA LYS A 81 -21.51 -23.55 32.00
C LYS A 81 -20.84 -24.21 33.21
N GLY A 82 -19.99 -25.23 32.99
CA GLY A 82 -19.24 -25.93 34.03
C GLY A 82 -20.08 -26.37 35.24
N ARG A 83 -19.43 -26.82 36.33
CA ARG A 83 -20.06 -26.85 37.66
C ARG A 83 -19.52 -25.67 38.46
N PRO A 84 -20.37 -24.82 39.07
CA PRO A 84 -19.88 -23.74 39.90
C PRO A 84 -19.13 -24.34 41.10
N ARG A 85 -17.82 -24.12 41.14
CA ARG A 85 -16.98 -24.38 42.31
C ARG A 85 -16.96 -23.13 43.18
N ALA A 86 -16.95 -23.30 44.51
CA ALA A 86 -16.77 -22.20 45.45
C ALA A 86 -15.51 -21.40 45.09
N GLY A 87 -15.63 -20.07 44.99
CA GLY A 87 -14.53 -19.17 44.58
C GLY A 87 -14.40 -18.88 43.07
N SER A 88 -15.39 -19.23 42.25
CA SER A 88 -15.39 -19.00 40.80
C SER A 88 -15.69 -17.55 40.36
N GLY A 89 -16.27 -16.73 41.23
CA GLY A 89 -16.62 -15.31 40.97
C GLY A 89 -15.49 -14.45 40.39
N PRO A 90 -14.31 -14.35 41.05
CA PRO A 90 -13.21 -13.53 40.53
C PRO A 90 -12.65 -14.03 39.20
N ARG A 91 -12.68 -15.34 38.93
CA ARG A 91 -12.21 -15.91 37.65
C ARG A 91 -13.16 -15.56 36.51
N LEU A 92 -14.47 -15.59 36.76
CA LEU A 92 -15.47 -15.15 35.79
C LEU A 92 -15.34 -13.65 35.50
N ALA A 93 -15.18 -12.83 36.54
CA ALA A 93 -14.98 -11.39 36.38
C ALA A 93 -13.72 -11.08 35.54
N LEU A 94 -12.59 -11.74 35.81
CA LEU A 94 -11.36 -11.59 35.03
C LEU A 94 -11.54 -12.04 33.58
N ALA A 95 -12.25 -13.14 33.33
CA ALA A 95 -12.55 -13.61 31.97
C ALA A 95 -13.41 -12.60 31.19
N VAL A 96 -14.45 -12.04 31.81
CA VAL A 96 -15.31 -11.02 31.20
C VAL A 96 -14.53 -9.75 30.88
N VAL A 97 -13.71 -9.26 31.82
CA VAL A 97 -12.84 -8.10 31.60
C VAL A 97 -11.86 -8.38 30.47
N GLY A 98 -11.22 -9.55 30.45
CA GLY A 98 -10.28 -9.96 29.40
C GLY A 98 -10.92 -10.00 28.00
N VAL A 99 -12.11 -10.60 27.87
CA VAL A 99 -12.85 -10.64 26.61
C VAL A 99 -13.25 -9.23 26.18
N THR A 100 -13.74 -8.41 27.10
CA THR A 100 -14.15 -7.03 26.81
C THR A 100 -12.96 -6.19 26.33
N ALA A 101 -11.80 -6.32 26.99
CA ALA A 101 -10.57 -5.65 26.58
C ALA A 101 -10.10 -6.12 25.19
N LEU A 102 -10.16 -7.43 24.90
CA LEU A 102 -9.78 -7.98 23.60
C LEU A 102 -10.70 -7.47 22.48
N VAL A 103 -12.01 -7.48 22.69
CA VAL A 103 -12.98 -6.93 21.73
C VAL A 103 -12.76 -5.45 21.50
N GLY A 104 -12.53 -4.68 22.58
CA GLY A 104 -12.21 -3.26 22.50
C GLY A 104 -10.95 -2.99 21.68
N LEU A 105 -9.87 -3.76 21.92
CA LEU A 105 -8.62 -3.64 21.17
C LEU A 105 -8.79 -3.98 19.69
N ALA A 106 -9.56 -5.02 19.37
CA ALA A 106 -9.85 -5.40 17.99
C ALA A 106 -10.71 -4.34 17.26
N ALA A 107 -11.61 -3.65 17.97
CA ALA A 107 -12.46 -2.61 17.42
C ALA A 107 -11.77 -1.24 17.34
N ALA A 108 -10.74 -0.99 18.17
CA ALA A 108 -10.07 0.31 18.26
C ALA A 108 -9.61 0.92 16.92
N PRO A 109 -9.04 0.16 15.97
CA PRO A 109 -8.62 0.71 14.68
C PRO A 109 -9.75 1.33 13.85
N PHE A 110 -11.01 0.92 14.06
CA PHE A 110 -12.17 1.45 13.33
C PHE A 110 -12.64 2.82 13.83
N PHE A 111 -12.22 3.21 15.04
CA PHE A 111 -12.55 4.51 15.65
C PHE A 111 -11.38 5.50 15.58
N GLY A 112 -10.21 5.07 15.10
CA GLY A 112 -9.06 5.93 14.89
C GLY A 112 -9.32 6.95 13.79
N ARG A 113 -8.84 8.19 13.99
CA ARG A 113 -8.83 9.20 12.92
C ARG A 113 -7.73 8.83 11.93
N VAL A 114 -8.06 8.91 10.63
CA VAL A 114 -7.06 8.77 9.57
C VAL A 114 -6.21 10.04 9.56
N GLU A 115 -5.10 10.01 10.28
CA GLU A 115 -4.10 11.08 10.21
C GLU A 115 -3.27 10.88 8.93
N GLN A 116 -3.37 11.85 8.02
CA GLN A 116 -2.49 11.93 6.85
C GLN A 116 -1.12 12.43 7.31
N THR A 117 -0.32 11.52 7.85
CA THR A 117 1.07 11.81 8.22
C THR A 117 1.95 11.69 6.98
N GLY A 118 2.34 12.83 6.41
CA GLY A 118 3.22 12.91 5.24
C GLY A 118 2.89 14.09 4.34
N GLU A 119 3.79 14.40 3.41
CA GLU A 119 3.49 15.39 2.39
C GLU A 119 2.46 14.81 1.41
N PRO A 120 1.41 15.56 1.03
CA PRO A 120 0.45 15.09 0.04
C PRO A 120 1.19 14.73 -1.25
N PRO A 121 0.76 13.68 -1.97
CA PRO A 121 1.39 13.28 -3.21
C PRO A 121 1.53 14.50 -4.12
N ARG A 122 2.67 14.66 -4.80
CA ARG A 122 3.04 15.88 -5.57
C ARG A 122 1.95 16.36 -6.53
N ARG A 123 1.04 15.48 -6.96
CA ARG A 123 -0.15 15.78 -7.80
C ARG A 123 -1.27 16.53 -7.07
N MET A 124 -1.36 16.41 -5.75
CA MET A 124 -2.29 17.11 -4.85
C MET A 124 -1.67 18.33 -4.18
N ARG A 125 -0.37 18.59 -4.34
CA ARG A 125 0.19 19.89 -3.96
C ARG A 125 -0.42 20.94 -4.88
N VAL A 126 -1.36 21.71 -4.34
CA VAL A 126 -1.64 23.04 -4.87
C VAL A 126 -0.34 23.81 -4.70
N THR A 127 0.26 24.25 -5.80
CA THR A 127 1.42 25.14 -5.81
C THR A 127 1.20 26.23 -4.77
N ALA A 128 2.13 26.37 -3.83
CA ALA A 128 1.97 27.34 -2.75
C ALA A 128 1.79 28.76 -3.37
N PRO A 129 0.94 29.62 -2.79
CA PRO A 129 0.80 31.00 -3.29
C PRO A 129 2.15 31.70 -3.11
N GLY A 130 2.90 31.87 -4.19
CA GLY A 130 4.26 32.43 -4.19
C GLY A 130 5.28 31.66 -5.01
N GLU A 131 5.03 30.38 -5.35
CA GLU A 131 5.81 29.70 -6.39
C GLU A 131 5.27 30.12 -7.76
N THR A 132 6.11 30.71 -8.61
CA THR A 132 5.80 30.97 -10.02
C THR A 132 5.28 29.67 -10.62
N PRO A 133 4.04 29.61 -11.14
CA PRO A 133 3.47 28.35 -11.61
C PRO A 133 4.28 27.88 -12.81
N VAL A 134 5.26 27.02 -12.59
CA VAL A 134 5.89 26.30 -13.69
C VAL A 134 4.82 25.33 -14.17
N PRO A 135 4.28 25.49 -15.38
CA PRO A 135 3.29 24.56 -15.91
C PRO A 135 3.86 23.13 -15.85
N PRO A 136 3.02 22.11 -15.67
CA PRO A 136 3.49 20.73 -15.52
C PRO A 136 4.23 20.28 -16.79
N ILE A 137 5.56 20.32 -16.75
CA ILE A 137 6.42 19.79 -17.80
C ILE A 137 6.58 18.29 -17.59
N ASP A 138 6.16 17.50 -18.57
CA ASP A 138 6.31 16.04 -18.56
C ASP A 138 7.10 15.54 -19.77
N GLY A 139 7.49 14.25 -19.72
CA GLY A 139 8.29 13.64 -20.78
C GLY A 139 7.54 13.39 -22.10
N THR A 140 6.23 13.61 -22.14
CA THR A 140 5.44 13.50 -23.38
C THR A 140 5.48 14.77 -24.21
N MET A 141 5.84 15.89 -23.59
CA MET A 141 5.98 17.19 -24.22
C MET A 141 7.25 17.28 -25.08
N THR A 142 7.20 18.14 -26.09
CA THR A 142 8.33 18.53 -26.93
C THR A 142 8.97 19.82 -26.44
N LEU A 143 10.22 20.08 -26.83
CA LEU A 143 10.89 21.35 -26.51
C LEU A 143 10.11 22.56 -27.04
N LYS A 144 9.51 22.44 -28.23
CA LYS A 144 8.63 23.47 -28.81
C LYS A 144 7.37 23.70 -28.00
N GLN A 145 6.77 22.64 -27.45
CA GLN A 145 5.60 22.78 -26.57
C GLN A 145 5.96 23.45 -25.25
N VAL A 146 7.14 23.14 -24.67
CA VAL A 146 7.62 23.83 -23.48
C VAL A 146 7.88 25.30 -23.76
N GLU A 147 8.50 25.63 -24.89
CA GLU A 147 8.70 27.02 -25.32
C GLU A 147 7.37 27.78 -25.48
N GLN A 148 6.37 27.16 -26.13
CA GLN A 148 5.05 27.76 -26.29
C GLN A 148 4.31 27.97 -24.96
N LEU A 149 4.49 27.08 -23.98
CA LEU A 149 3.83 27.15 -22.69
C LEU A 149 4.50 28.11 -21.70
N THR A 150 5.82 28.24 -21.78
CA THR A 150 6.62 28.96 -20.76
C THR A 150 7.21 30.27 -21.30
N GLY A 151 7.24 30.45 -22.63
CA GLY A 151 7.93 31.57 -23.28
C GLY A 151 9.46 31.51 -23.18
N VAL A 152 10.03 30.44 -22.61
CA VAL A 152 11.49 30.21 -22.54
C VAL A 152 11.94 29.53 -23.84
N PRO A 153 12.86 30.13 -24.63
CA PRO A 153 13.27 29.56 -25.91
C PRO A 153 13.91 28.17 -25.75
N ALA A 154 13.56 27.22 -26.61
CA ALA A 154 14.11 25.87 -26.58
C ALA A 154 15.65 25.84 -26.64
N ALA A 155 16.25 26.78 -27.38
CA ALA A 155 17.71 26.93 -27.49
C ALA A 155 18.38 27.27 -26.15
N VAL A 156 17.71 28.01 -25.26
CA VAL A 156 18.23 28.36 -23.93
C VAL A 156 18.21 27.12 -23.03
N ILE A 157 17.13 26.35 -23.09
CA ILE A 157 16.99 25.09 -22.35
C ILE A 157 18.07 24.09 -22.80
N LEU A 158 18.25 23.92 -24.11
CA LEU A 158 19.28 23.04 -24.68
C LEU A 158 20.70 23.45 -24.25
N ARG A 159 21.00 24.75 -24.29
CA ARG A 159 22.32 25.28 -23.88
C ARG A 159 22.61 24.99 -22.41
N GLU A 160 21.64 25.18 -21.53
CA GLU A 160 21.82 24.94 -20.10
C GLU A 160 21.87 23.46 -19.73
N LEU A 161 21.25 22.60 -20.54
CA LEU A 161 21.41 21.14 -20.46
C LEU A 161 22.72 20.63 -21.10
N GLY A 162 23.54 21.51 -21.67
CA GLY A 162 24.79 21.13 -22.36
C GLY A 162 24.56 20.37 -23.68
N LEU A 163 23.37 20.52 -24.28
CA LEU A 163 22.97 19.81 -25.49
C LEU A 163 23.22 20.64 -26.75
N PRO A 164 23.47 19.99 -27.91
CA PRO A 164 23.66 20.69 -29.17
C PRO A 164 22.41 21.47 -29.58
N PRO A 165 22.54 22.75 -29.99
CA PRO A 165 21.40 23.62 -30.29
C PRO A 165 20.68 23.25 -31.59
N GLN A 166 21.21 22.31 -32.39
CA GLN A 166 20.59 21.83 -33.63
C GLN A 166 19.60 20.67 -33.41
N LEU A 167 19.30 20.30 -32.16
CA LEU A 167 18.36 19.20 -31.89
C LEU A 167 16.94 19.54 -32.39
N PRO A 168 16.19 18.53 -32.90
CA PRO A 168 14.84 18.74 -33.38
C PRO A 168 13.93 19.23 -32.24
N GLY A 169 13.33 20.42 -32.38
CA GLY A 169 12.45 21.00 -31.37
C GLY A 169 11.12 20.25 -31.17
N ASP A 170 10.79 19.34 -32.09
CA ASP A 170 9.66 18.42 -32.06
C ASP A 170 9.97 17.08 -31.35
N ALA A 171 11.22 16.86 -30.94
CA ALA A 171 11.58 15.69 -30.15
C ALA A 171 10.96 15.76 -28.75
N ARG A 172 10.44 14.61 -28.27
CA ARG A 172 9.87 14.49 -26.93
C ARG A 172 10.96 14.56 -25.87
N LEU A 173 10.73 15.34 -24.82
CA LEU A 173 11.64 15.50 -23.68
C LEU A 173 11.97 14.18 -23.00
N GLY A 174 11.01 13.24 -22.89
CA GLY A 174 11.26 11.93 -22.30
C GLY A 174 12.16 11.02 -23.14
N ARG A 175 12.26 11.27 -24.46
CA ARG A 175 13.20 10.57 -25.34
C ARG A 175 14.59 11.21 -25.25
N LEU A 176 14.65 12.53 -25.34
CA LEU A 176 15.91 13.28 -25.18
C LEU A 176 16.58 13.03 -23.82
N SER A 177 15.78 12.96 -22.75
CA SER A 177 16.24 12.63 -21.40
C SER A 177 16.95 11.26 -21.34
N LYS A 178 16.42 10.26 -22.05
CA LYS A 178 17.03 8.92 -22.13
C LYS A 178 18.27 8.89 -23.02
N ASP A 179 18.23 9.60 -24.15
CA ASP A 179 19.29 9.58 -25.15
C ASP A 179 20.52 10.40 -24.70
N HIS A 180 20.31 11.43 -23.87
CA HIS A 180 21.37 12.35 -23.42
C HIS A 180 21.59 12.38 -21.89
N GLY A 181 20.87 11.57 -21.13
CA GLY A 181 21.17 11.31 -19.71
C GLY A 181 20.84 12.43 -18.73
N PHE A 182 19.91 13.33 -19.05
CA PHE A 182 19.43 14.38 -18.14
C PHE A 182 18.06 14.03 -17.54
N GLU A 183 17.76 14.53 -16.35
CA GLU A 183 16.47 14.32 -15.69
C GLU A 183 15.43 15.39 -16.08
N LEU A 184 14.14 14.99 -16.18
CA LEU A 184 13.04 15.94 -16.41
C LEU A 184 12.89 16.99 -15.29
N HIS A 185 13.51 16.77 -14.13
CA HIS A 185 13.58 17.77 -13.07
C HIS A 185 14.50 18.94 -13.44
N GLU A 186 15.62 18.67 -14.11
CA GLU A 186 16.60 19.70 -14.52
C GLU A 186 15.98 20.69 -15.50
N VAL A 187 15.18 20.19 -16.46
CA VAL A 187 14.40 21.03 -17.38
C VAL A 187 13.45 21.97 -16.63
N ARG A 188 12.80 21.48 -15.57
CA ARG A 188 11.87 22.27 -14.75
C ARG A 188 12.59 23.34 -13.93
N GLU A 189 13.76 23.04 -13.39
CA GLU A 189 14.58 24.01 -12.66
C GLU A 189 15.12 25.11 -13.58
N ILE A 190 15.59 24.75 -14.78
CA ILE A 190 16.04 25.72 -15.79
C ILE A 190 14.90 26.68 -16.14
N VAL A 191 13.71 26.14 -16.43
CA VAL A 191 12.52 26.96 -16.73
C VAL A 191 12.14 27.84 -15.53
N ARG A 192 12.13 27.29 -14.31
CA ARG A 192 11.83 28.07 -13.10
C ARG A 192 12.77 29.26 -12.95
N ARG A 193 14.09 29.02 -12.99
CA ARG A 193 15.11 30.06 -12.87
C ARG A 193 14.92 31.15 -13.91
N ARG A 194 14.63 30.78 -15.15
CA ARG A 194 14.39 31.73 -16.25
C ARG A 194 13.10 32.53 -16.12
N LEU A 195 12.10 32.00 -15.42
CA LEU A 195 10.86 32.71 -15.11
C LEU A 195 11.02 33.64 -13.89
N GLU A 196 11.91 33.33 -12.95
CA GLU A 196 12.24 34.18 -11.79
C GLU A 196 13.18 35.34 -12.15
N GLU A 197 14.02 35.17 -13.17
CA GLU A 197 14.95 36.20 -13.69
C GLU A 197 14.31 37.23 -14.65
N ARG A 198 13.04 37.03 -15.02
CA ARG A 198 12.28 37.91 -15.92
C ARG A 198 11.47 38.95 -15.15
#